data_AF-A0A0A9X2X1-F1
#
_entry.id   AF-A0A0A9X2X1-F1
#
_cell.length_a   1.000
_cell.length_b   1.000
_cell.length_c   1.000
_cell.angle_alpha   90.00
_cell.angle_beta   90.00
_cell.angle_gamma   90.00
#
_symmetry.space_group_name_H-M   'P 1'
#
loop_
_entity.id
_entity.type
_entity.pdbx_description
1 polymer ?
#
loop_
_entity_poly.entity_id
_entity_poly.type
_entity_poly.pdbx_seq_one_letter_code
_entity_poly.pdbx_strand_id
1 'polypeptide(L)'
;GDFNLPFVSGTNFDFSAGNRLSTSLLDFMRFYQLHSYNNIHNSNSRTLDLALSNQPLEISTAVDPLCNIDPHHPPLSIVLSYIPIHSSQSTASAEETASD
;
A
#
# COMPACT_ATOMS: atom_id res chain seq x y z
N GLY A 1 5.28 -1.66 -7.17
CA GLY A 1 6.23 -2.44 -7.98
C GLY A 1 5.54 -2.89 -9.24
N ASP A 2 6.30 -3.22 -10.29
CA ASP A 2 5.76 -3.76 -11.54
C ASP A 2 5.53 -5.26 -11.42
N PHE A 3 4.27 -5.70 -11.50
CA PHE A 3 3.89 -7.11 -11.39
C PHE A 3 3.55 -7.73 -12.75
N ASN A 4 3.43 -6.93 -13.82
CA ASN A 4 3.06 -7.40 -15.16
C ASN A 4 1.80 -8.29 -15.17
N LEU A 5 0.76 -7.91 -14.41
CA LEU A 5 -0.51 -8.62 -14.32
C LEU A 5 -1.61 -7.86 -15.09
N PRO A 6 -1.72 -8.00 -16.42
CA PRO A 6 -2.61 -7.17 -17.24
C PRO A 6 -4.11 -7.40 -17.02
N PHE A 7 -4.48 -8.50 -16.34
CA PHE A 7 -5.87 -8.87 -16.05
C PHE A 7 -6.37 -8.35 -14.71
N VAL A 8 -5.45 -7.82 -13.89
CA VAL A 8 -5.77 -7.24 -12.58
C VAL A 8 -6.19 -5.78 -12.83
N SER A 9 -7.50 -5.50 -12.80
CA SER A 9 -8.07 -4.20 -13.15
C SER A 9 -9.18 -3.76 -12.19
N GLY A 10 -9.45 -2.45 -12.16
CA GLY A 10 -10.57 -1.84 -11.42
C GLY A 10 -10.28 -1.45 -9.96
N THR A 11 -11.17 -0.62 -9.40
CA THR A 11 -11.18 -0.26 -7.97
C THR A 11 -11.51 -1.50 -7.14
N ASN A 12 -10.58 -1.95 -6.32
CA ASN A 12 -10.58 -3.18 -5.50
C ASN A 12 -9.98 -4.43 -6.14
N PHE A 13 -9.52 -4.37 -7.40
CA PHE A 13 -8.76 -5.42 -8.09
C PHE A 13 -9.30 -6.85 -7.93
N ASP A 14 -9.95 -7.38 -8.97
CA ASP A 14 -10.31 -8.80 -8.96
C ASP A 14 -9.11 -9.70 -9.29
N PHE A 15 -8.28 -9.99 -8.28
CA PHE A 15 -7.18 -10.96 -8.41
C PHE A 15 -7.68 -12.40 -8.62
N SER A 16 -8.97 -12.68 -8.41
CA SER A 16 -9.57 -13.99 -8.65
C SER A 16 -9.87 -14.26 -10.12
N ALA A 17 -10.02 -13.21 -10.93
CA ALA A 17 -10.15 -13.29 -12.39
C ALA A 17 -8.81 -13.56 -13.12
N GLY A 18 -7.70 -13.61 -12.40
CA GLY A 18 -6.37 -13.79 -12.96
C GLY A 18 -5.92 -15.25 -13.13
N ASN A 19 -4.65 -15.43 -13.51
CA ASN A 19 -4.02 -16.74 -13.65
C ASN A 19 -3.54 -17.29 -12.28
N ARG A 20 -2.90 -18.46 -12.28
CA ARG A 20 -2.35 -19.07 -11.05
C ARG A 20 -1.45 -18.13 -10.23
N LEU A 21 -0.68 -17.25 -10.88
CA LEU A 21 0.16 -16.26 -10.20
C LEU A 21 -0.69 -15.21 -9.48
N SER A 22 -1.79 -14.77 -10.10
CA SER A 22 -2.73 -13.82 -9.48
C SER A 22 -3.38 -14.42 -8.23
N THR A 23 -3.74 -15.71 -8.28
CA THR A 23 -4.25 -16.43 -7.11
C THR A 23 -3.21 -16.55 -6.00
N SER A 24 -1.96 -16.93 -6.32
CA SER A 24 -0.88 -17.00 -5.32
C SER A 24 -0.57 -15.63 -4.69
N LEU A 25 -0.62 -14.56 -5.49
CA LEU A 25 -0.48 -13.20 -4.99
C LEU A 25 -1.64 -12.81 -4.07
N LEU A 26 -2.88 -13.18 -4.42
CA LEU A 26 -4.05 -12.95 -3.58
C LEU A 26 -3.93 -13.65 -2.22
N ASP A 27 -3.45 -14.89 -2.20
CA ASP A 27 -3.23 -15.63 -0.95
C ASP A 27 -2.12 -14.99 -0.11
N PHE A 28 -1.03 -14.53 -0.73
CA PHE A 28 0.00 -13.74 -0.07
C PHE A 28 -0.56 -12.44 0.53
N MET A 29 -1.36 -11.70 -0.24
CA MET A 29 -1.99 -10.47 0.22
C MET A 29 -2.91 -10.73 1.41
N ARG A 30 -3.72 -11.79 1.37
CA ARG A 30 -4.60 -12.20 2.49
C ARG A 30 -3.80 -12.53 3.74
N PHE A 31 -2.72 -13.29 3.60
CA PHE A 31 -1.89 -13.70 4.74
C PHE A 31 -1.28 -12.50 5.47
N TYR A 32 -0.81 -11.49 4.72
CA TYR A 32 -0.20 -10.28 5.28
C TYR A 32 -1.16 -9.10 5.47
N GLN A 33 -2.47 -9.30 5.24
CA GLN A 33 -3.50 -8.26 5.30
C GLN A 33 -3.20 -7.05 4.39
N LEU A 34 -2.61 -7.32 3.22
CA LEU A 34 -2.26 -6.30 2.24
C LEU A 34 -3.45 -5.99 1.32
N HIS A 35 -3.62 -4.72 1.03
CA HIS A 35 -4.57 -4.18 0.07
C HIS A 35 -3.79 -3.47 -1.05
N SER A 36 -4.33 -3.47 -2.26
CA SER A 36 -3.76 -2.72 -3.38
C SER A 36 -4.45 -1.37 -3.54
N TYR A 37 -3.68 -0.30 -3.66
CA TYR A 37 -4.18 1.09 -3.64
C TYR A 37 -4.05 1.82 -4.99
N ASN A 38 -3.28 1.31 -5.94
CA ASN A 38 -3.04 2.01 -7.20
C ASN A 38 -4.20 1.86 -8.19
N ASN A 39 -4.96 2.91 -8.47
CA ASN A 39 -6.03 2.89 -9.48
C ASN A 39 -5.69 3.70 -10.74
N ILE A 40 -4.41 4.04 -10.93
CA ILE A 40 -3.96 4.85 -12.07
C ILE A 40 -3.71 3.93 -13.26
N HIS A 41 -4.46 4.17 -14.33
CA HIS A 41 -4.31 3.44 -15.57
C HIS A 41 -3.21 4.03 -16.45
N ASN A 42 -2.50 3.15 -17.15
CA ASN A 42 -1.58 3.51 -18.22
C ASN A 42 -2.33 3.86 -19.52
N SER A 43 -1.58 4.15 -20.60
CA SER A 43 -2.14 4.52 -21.91
C SER A 43 -3.06 3.47 -22.55
N ASN A 44 -3.06 2.23 -22.04
CA ASN A 44 -3.88 1.11 -22.51
C ASN A 44 -5.06 0.81 -21.57
N SER A 45 -5.40 1.71 -20.65
CA SER A 45 -6.44 1.52 -19.64
C SER A 45 -6.17 0.32 -18.71
N ARG A 46 -4.88 0.06 -18.39
CA ARG A 46 -4.46 -1.04 -17.50
C ARG A 46 -3.69 -0.52 -16.29
N THR A 47 -3.75 -1.26 -15.19
CA THR A 47 -2.88 -1.04 -14.02
C THR A 47 -1.89 -2.20 -13.94
N LEU A 48 -0.62 -1.95 -14.28
CA LEU A 48 0.44 -2.98 -14.22
C LEU A 48 1.23 -2.92 -12.91
N ASP A 49 1.36 -1.72 -12.37
CA ASP A 49 2.05 -1.45 -11.13
C ASP A 49 1.12 -1.57 -9.92
N LEU A 50 1.52 -2.33 -8.92
CA LEU A 50 0.76 -2.47 -7.67
C LEU A 50 1.43 -1.71 -6.53
N ALA A 51 0.61 -1.02 -5.75
CA ALA A 51 0.99 -0.42 -4.47
C ALA A 51 0.28 -1.18 -3.35
N LEU A 52 0.99 -2.10 -2.71
CA LEU A 52 0.45 -3.01 -1.70
C LEU A 52 0.79 -2.52 -0.29
N SER A 53 -0.19 -2.45 0.61
CA SER A 53 0.02 -2.04 2.00
C SER A 53 -1.06 -2.61 2.93
N ASN A 54 -0.71 -2.85 4.19
CA ASN A 54 -1.66 -3.17 5.26
C ASN A 54 -2.17 -1.92 5.99
N GLN A 55 -1.72 -0.74 5.57
CA GLN A 55 -2.19 0.57 6.03
C GLN A 55 -2.67 1.40 4.83
N PRO A 56 -3.62 2.33 5.03
CA PRO A 56 -4.10 3.21 3.96
C PRO A 56 -2.97 3.96 3.26
N LEU A 57 -3.01 3.96 1.92
CA LEU A 57 -2.15 4.78 1.06
C LEU A 57 -3.01 5.77 0.28
N GLU A 58 -2.49 6.97 0.08
CA GLU A 58 -3.02 7.90 -0.93
C GLU A 58 -2.12 7.81 -2.17
N ILE A 59 -2.73 7.50 -3.31
CA ILE A 59 -2.04 7.33 -4.59
C ILE A 59 -2.58 8.36 -5.58
N SER A 60 -1.68 9.10 -6.24
CA SER A 60 -2.00 10.06 -7.29
C SER A 60 -0.95 10.04 -8.41
N THR A 61 -1.26 10.65 -9.56
CA THR A 61 -0.29 10.77 -10.65
C THR A 61 0.82 11.73 -10.21
N ALA A 62 2.08 11.37 -10.45
CA ALA A 62 3.19 12.27 -10.15
C ALA A 62 3.13 13.53 -11.02
N VAL A 63 3.20 14.71 -10.40
CA VAL A 63 3.16 16.02 -11.09
C VAL A 63 4.53 16.53 -11.54
N ASP A 64 5.60 16.02 -10.92
CA ASP A 64 7.00 16.39 -11.21
C ASP A 64 7.87 15.12 -11.25
N PRO A 65 7.85 14.37 -12.37
CA PRO A 65 8.57 13.11 -12.46
C PRO A 65 10.08 13.34 -12.62
N LEU A 66 10.87 12.57 -11.88
CA LEU A 66 12.35 12.64 -11.91
C LEU A 66 12.96 12.17 -13.25
N CYS A 67 12.18 11.50 -14.09
CA CYS A 67 12.58 10.97 -15.38
C CYS A 67 11.48 11.18 -16.42
N ASN A 68 11.83 10.92 -17.69
CA ASN A 68 10.86 10.95 -18.77
C ASN A 68 9.72 9.96 -18.50
N ILE A 69 8.50 10.39 -18.79
CA ILE A 69 7.29 9.59 -18.57
C ILE A 69 7.27 8.40 -19.53
N ASP A 70 7.17 7.19 -18.98
CA ASP A 70 6.81 5.99 -19.73
C ASP A 70 5.28 5.88 -19.78
N PRO A 71 4.65 5.87 -20.98
CA PRO A 71 3.20 5.77 -21.12
C PRO A 71 2.63 4.42 -20.65
N HIS A 72 3.45 3.37 -20.57
CA HIS A 72 3.05 2.06 -20.07
C HIS A 72 3.17 1.91 -18.55
N HIS A 73 4.07 2.70 -17.94
CA HIS A 73 4.35 2.74 -16.50
C HIS A 73 4.33 4.18 -15.99
N PRO A 74 3.13 4.80 -15.89
CA PRO A 74 3.02 6.18 -15.45
C PRO A 74 3.55 6.35 -14.03
N PRO A 75 4.34 7.40 -13.74
CA PRO A 75 4.91 7.60 -12.42
C PRO A 75 3.82 7.91 -11.38
N LEU A 76 3.95 7.30 -10.21
CA LEU A 76 3.01 7.42 -9.10
C LEU A 76 3.58 8.30 -8.00
N SER A 77 2.74 9.14 -7.41
CA SER A 77 2.96 9.79 -6.11
C SER A 77 2.25 8.98 -5.03
N ILE A 78 2.98 8.61 -3.98
CA ILE A 78 2.49 7.75 -2.89
C ILE A 78 2.70 8.48 -1.57
N VAL A 79 1.62 8.74 -0.84
CA VAL A 79 1.67 9.35 0.49
C VAL A 79 1.31 8.30 1.54
N LEU A 80 2.14 8.23 2.58
CA LEU A 80 2.00 7.34 3.72
C LEU A 80 1.88 8.16 5.00
N SER A 81 0.92 7.80 5.86
CA SER A 81 0.77 8.39 7.20
C SER A 81 1.41 7.49 8.24
N TYR A 82 2.44 7.99 8.92
CA TYR A 82 3.10 7.26 10.00
C TYR A 82 2.46 7.61 11.34
N ILE A 83 2.17 6.59 12.14
CA ILE A 83 1.76 6.75 13.54
C ILE A 83 3.03 6.64 14.40
N PRO A 84 3.47 7.70 15.08
CA PRO A 84 4.60 7.61 16.00
C PRO A 84 4.24 6.68 17.15
N ILE A 85 5.12 5.74 17.47
CA ILE A 85 5.00 4.97 18.71
C ILE A 85 5.51 5.89 19.83
N HIS A 86 4.59 6.48 20.58
CA HIS A 86 4.96 7.08 21.86
C HIS A 86 5.38 5.94 22.79
N SER A 87 6.64 5.90 23.20
CA SER A 87 7.08 5.04 24.29
C SER A 87 6.30 5.44 25.53
N SER A 88 5.46 4.54 26.03
CA SER A 88 4.86 4.71 27.35
C SER A 88 6.01 4.80 28.35
N GLN A 89 6.22 5.99 28.93
CA GLN A 89 6.96 6.09 30.17
C GLN A 89 6.14 5.30 31.21
N SER A 90 6.65 4.13 31.57
CA SER A 90 6.22 3.39 32.74
C SER A 90 6.43 4.29 33.95
N THR A 91 5.38 4.94 34.46
CA THR A 91 5.41 5.56 35.77
C THR A 91 5.36 4.45 36.81
N ALA A 92 6.53 3.92 37.16
CA ALA A 92 6.68 3.09 38.34
C ALA A 92 6.46 3.94 39.59
N SER A 93 5.48 3.51 40.38
CA SER A 93 5.20 3.73 41.80
C SER A 93 6.02 4.79 42.56
N ALA A 94 5.35 5.83 43.04
CA ALA A 94 5.69 6.47 44.32
C ALA A 94 4.54 6.19 45.30
N GLU A 95 4.68 5.10 46.03
CA GLU A 95 3.89 4.80 47.23
C GLU A 95 4.45 5.70 48.33
N GLU A 96 3.87 6.89 48.50
CA GLU A 96 4.20 7.77 49.62
C GLU A 96 3.41 7.30 50.85
N THR A 97 4.09 6.54 51.69
CA THR A 97 3.67 6.25 53.06
C THR A 97 3.86 7.53 53.88
N ALA A 98 2.76 8.11 54.35
CA ALA A 98 2.78 9.08 55.45
C ALA A 98 1.94 8.54 56.60
N SER A 99 2.65 7.90 57.53
CA SER A 99 2.20 7.57 58.88
C SER A 99 2.57 8.71 59.83
N ASP A 100 1.56 9.41 60.35
CA ASP A 100 1.29 9.78 61.76
C ASP A 100 0.38 11.03 61.86
#